data_AF-A0A4R4PL85-F1
#
_entry.id   AF-A0A4R4PL85-F1
#
_cell.length_a   1.000
_cell.length_b   1.000
_cell.length_c   1.000
_cell.angle_alpha   90.00
_cell.angle_beta   90.00
_cell.angle_gamma   90.00
#
_symmetry.space_group_name_H-M   'P 1'
#
loop_
_entity.id
_entity.type
_entity.pdbx_description
1 polymer ?
#
loop_
_entity_poly.entity_id
_entity_poly.type
_entity_poly.pdbx_seq_one_letter_code
_entity_poly.pdbx_strand_id
1 'polypeptide(L)'
;MAGASLGQVRRLSTADATLVGLAGGLLSGPLYAVLTALFGGLPLMARIFPGLSSSDLPVWVAVAVVLALGGAAMGYLTYRDPSADRPASTFPIPTGVLGGLACLVLAALTWSRLHFFTVPLILIGLAMVWATQVHRLVRPAGRLLGRSGVAGQLLAGARIVADARSAARMGGLLLGCAFLVGTLAHTAIFTFVYKGDPDSLGFYFAGFGMSALGLVLIGAIALASLIVGVADQLVDQRRQLACLTAMGVDVRFLRQVVRDQIAMVATPALMIGSCLGLVVGPGGLIRFQIDPPSVPFLAAGLAGALLLSWGFATGGAALAGYLLRNQLRDALDPENLRAA
;
A
#
# COMPACT_ATOMS: atom_id res chain seq x y z
N MET A 1 0.56 25.96 11.73
CA MET A 1 0.52 25.65 13.18
C MET A 1 1.62 26.43 13.91
N ALA A 2 1.51 27.75 14.01
CA ALA A 2 2.49 28.54 14.75
C ALA A 2 2.19 28.40 16.26
N GLY A 3 3.05 27.68 17.00
CA GLY A 3 2.97 27.58 18.47
C GLY A 3 2.59 26.20 19.05
N ALA A 4 2.28 25.20 18.22
CA ALA A 4 2.05 23.84 18.72
C ALA A 4 3.37 23.16 19.12
N SER A 5 3.43 22.59 20.32
CA SER A 5 4.60 21.81 20.77
C SER A 5 4.73 20.49 20.00
N LEU A 6 5.95 19.95 19.92
CA LEU A 6 6.23 18.66 19.25
C LEU A 6 5.41 17.50 19.81
N GLY A 7 5.17 17.50 21.12
CA GLY A 7 4.31 16.50 21.76
C GLY A 7 2.88 16.57 21.25
N GLN A 8 2.35 17.77 21.02
CA GLN A 8 0.98 17.98 20.53
C GLN A 8 0.82 17.56 19.08
N VAL A 9 1.74 17.94 18.18
CA VAL A 9 1.68 17.52 16.77
C VAL A 9 1.83 16.00 16.65
N ARG A 10 2.68 15.39 17.48
CA ARG A 10 2.82 13.93 17.52
C ARG A 10 1.54 13.26 17.97
N ARG A 11 0.95 13.71 19.07
CA ARG A 11 -0.31 13.19 19.60
C ARG A 11 -1.44 13.34 18.59
N LEU A 12 -1.51 14.47 17.88
CA LEU A 12 -2.49 14.70 16.83
C LEU A 12 -2.30 13.73 15.67
N SER A 13 -1.08 13.57 15.14
CA SER A 13 -0.81 12.63 14.05
C SER A 13 -1.09 11.17 14.43
N THR A 14 -0.82 10.78 15.68
CA THR A 14 -1.18 9.45 16.19
C THR A 14 -2.67 9.31 16.34
N ALA A 15 -3.35 10.33 16.86
CA ALA A 15 -4.80 10.31 17.03
C ALA A 15 -5.50 10.21 15.68
N ASP A 16 -5.12 11.03 14.69
CA ASP A 16 -5.68 10.99 13.34
C ASP A 16 -5.49 9.61 12.70
N ALA A 17 -4.28 9.04 12.77
CA ALA A 17 -4.02 7.71 12.23
C ALA A 17 -4.76 6.59 12.99
N THR A 18 -4.91 6.73 14.31
CA THR A 18 -5.71 5.82 15.14
C THR A 18 -7.19 5.91 14.79
N LEU A 19 -7.71 7.13 14.59
CA LEU A 19 -9.10 7.38 14.20
C LEU A 19 -9.38 6.81 12.82
N VAL A 20 -8.45 6.94 11.87
CA VAL A 20 -8.58 6.32 10.54
C VAL A 20 -8.59 4.79 10.65
N GLY A 21 -7.67 4.22 11.45
CA GLY A 21 -7.63 2.77 11.70
C GLY A 21 -8.91 2.25 12.38
N LEU A 22 -9.41 2.99 13.37
CA LEU A 22 -10.65 2.70 14.09
C LEU A 22 -11.86 2.83 13.17
N ALA A 23 -11.95 3.89 12.38
CA ALA A 23 -13.04 4.10 11.42
C ALA A 23 -13.04 2.98 10.37
N GLY A 24 -11.89 2.60 9.82
CA GLY A 24 -11.77 1.47 8.90
C GLY A 24 -12.21 0.15 9.56
N GLY A 25 -11.78 -0.08 10.80
CA GLY A 25 -12.20 -1.23 11.61
C GLY A 25 -13.70 -1.27 11.88
N LEU A 26 -14.28 -0.16 12.34
CA LEU A 26 -15.70 -0.05 12.64
C LEU A 26 -16.56 -0.19 11.38
N LEU A 27 -16.14 0.37 10.25
CA LEU A 27 -16.85 0.25 8.97
C LEU A 27 -16.75 -1.14 8.36
N SER A 28 -15.69 -1.90 8.65
CA SER A 28 -15.50 -3.25 8.09
C SER A 28 -16.60 -4.23 8.48
N GLY A 29 -17.15 -4.11 9.70
CA GLY A 29 -18.23 -4.97 10.21
C GLY A 29 -19.55 -4.77 9.49
N PRO A 30 -20.13 -3.55 9.46
CA PRO A 30 -21.33 -3.26 8.68
C PRO A 30 -21.17 -3.58 7.19
N LEU A 31 -19.99 -3.28 6.61
CA LEU A 31 -19.72 -3.62 5.21
C LEU A 31 -19.73 -5.14 5.00
N TYR A 32 -19.08 -5.90 5.88
CA TYR A 32 -19.15 -7.37 5.88
C TYR A 32 -20.58 -7.87 6.04
N ALA A 33 -21.37 -7.30 6.96
CA ALA A 33 -22.77 -7.68 7.16
C ALA A 33 -23.64 -7.41 5.93
N VAL A 34 -23.46 -6.26 5.26
CA VAL A 34 -24.17 -5.91 4.02
C VAL A 34 -23.77 -6.88 2.89
N LEU A 35 -22.48 -7.14 2.72
CA LEU A 35 -22.01 -8.10 1.71
C LEU A 35 -22.56 -9.51 2.00
N THR A 36 -22.49 -9.97 3.24
CA THR A 36 -23.03 -11.27 3.65
C THR A 36 -24.55 -11.33 3.50
N ALA A 37 -25.29 -10.24 3.74
CA ALA A 37 -26.72 -10.20 3.49
C ALA A 37 -27.06 -10.27 2.00
N LEU A 38 -26.37 -9.47 1.17
CA LEU A 38 -26.55 -9.43 -0.28
C LEU A 38 -26.23 -10.78 -0.93
N PHE A 39 -25.12 -11.40 -0.53
CA PHE A 39 -24.62 -12.64 -1.13
C PHE A 39 -25.06 -13.92 -0.39
N GLY A 40 -25.53 -13.81 0.85
CA GLY A 40 -26.02 -14.94 1.66
C GLY A 40 -27.44 -15.37 1.29
N GLY A 41 -28.23 -14.44 0.74
CA GLY A 41 -29.58 -14.73 0.21
C GLY A 41 -29.58 -15.50 -1.12
N LEU A 42 -28.44 -15.64 -1.77
CA LEU A 42 -28.30 -16.41 -3.00
C LEU A 42 -28.57 -17.91 -2.74
N PRO A 43 -29.06 -18.67 -3.76
CA PRO A 43 -29.27 -20.11 -3.64
C PRO A 43 -27.98 -20.80 -3.20
N LEU A 44 -28.08 -21.97 -2.55
CA LEU A 44 -26.94 -22.72 -1.99
C LEU A 44 -25.76 -22.86 -2.97
N MET A 45 -26.05 -22.96 -4.28
CA MET A 45 -25.06 -23.07 -5.35
C MET A 45 -24.28 -21.77 -5.65
N ALA A 46 -24.82 -20.62 -5.27
CA ALA A 46 -24.23 -19.29 -5.47
C ALA A 46 -23.96 -18.56 -4.13
N ARG A 47 -24.12 -19.24 -3.00
CA ARG A 47 -23.86 -18.67 -1.68
C ARG A 47 -22.35 -18.58 -1.45
N ILE A 48 -21.82 -17.37 -1.55
CA ILE A 48 -20.38 -17.09 -1.43
C ILE A 48 -19.95 -17.00 0.04
N PHE A 49 -20.83 -16.49 0.91
CA PHE A 49 -20.51 -16.27 2.33
C PHE A 49 -21.26 -17.26 3.24
N PRO A 50 -20.59 -17.79 4.27
CA PRO A 50 -21.31 -18.38 5.39
C PRO A 50 -22.19 -17.27 6.01
N GLY A 51 -23.41 -17.62 6.42
CA GLY A 51 -24.29 -16.64 7.06
C GLY A 51 -23.64 -16.00 8.29
N LEU A 52 -24.11 -14.80 8.66
CA LEU A 52 -23.63 -14.10 9.86
C LEU A 52 -23.74 -14.98 11.10
N SER A 53 -22.60 -15.22 11.76
CA SER A 53 -22.52 -15.97 13.01
C SER A 53 -22.39 -15.00 14.19
N SER A 54 -22.86 -15.41 15.37
CA SER A 54 -22.61 -14.67 16.61
C SER A 54 -21.11 -14.55 16.95
N SER A 55 -20.27 -15.47 16.43
CA SER A 55 -18.82 -15.39 16.51
C SER A 55 -18.21 -14.25 15.70
N ASP A 56 -18.92 -13.70 14.71
CA ASP A 56 -18.39 -12.66 13.83
C ASP A 56 -18.28 -11.32 14.56
N LEU A 57 -19.14 -11.09 15.56
CA LEU A 57 -19.15 -9.87 16.38
C LEU A 57 -17.83 -9.69 17.18
N PRO A 58 -17.37 -10.66 18.01
CA PRO A 58 -16.11 -10.51 18.72
C PRO A 58 -14.90 -10.46 17.77
N VAL A 59 -14.95 -11.17 16.61
CA VAL A 59 -13.90 -11.08 15.59
C VAL A 59 -13.82 -9.68 15.01
N TRP A 60 -14.96 -9.07 14.66
CA TRP A 60 -15.01 -7.70 14.16
C TRP A 60 -14.45 -6.69 15.17
N VAL A 61 -14.85 -6.77 16.44
CA VAL A 61 -14.31 -5.89 17.50
C VAL A 61 -12.79 -6.03 17.57
N ALA A 62 -12.28 -7.25 17.54
CA ALA A 62 -10.86 -7.50 17.63
C ALA A 62 -10.09 -6.98 16.39
N VAL A 63 -10.65 -7.14 15.18
CA VAL A 63 -10.12 -6.52 13.95
C VAL A 63 -10.08 -5.00 14.08
N ALA A 64 -11.13 -4.38 14.60
CA ALA A 64 -11.17 -2.93 14.78
C ALA A 64 -10.09 -2.44 15.75
N VAL A 65 -9.86 -3.15 16.85
CA VAL A 65 -8.77 -2.84 17.80
C VAL A 65 -7.41 -3.00 17.13
N VAL A 66 -7.18 -4.10 16.40
CA VAL A 66 -5.90 -4.34 15.71
C VAL A 66 -5.62 -3.27 14.66
N LEU A 67 -6.62 -2.86 13.88
CA LEU A 67 -6.47 -1.78 12.90
C LEU A 67 -6.26 -0.41 13.56
N ALA A 68 -6.94 -0.12 14.66
CA ALA A 68 -6.71 1.10 15.44
C ALA A 68 -5.28 1.16 16.00
N LEU A 69 -4.79 0.06 16.59
CA LEU A 69 -3.42 -0.04 17.11
C LEU A 69 -2.38 0.04 15.98
N GLY A 70 -2.63 -0.63 14.85
CA GLY A 70 -1.80 -0.53 13.65
C GLY A 70 -1.74 0.89 13.11
N GLY A 71 -2.89 1.58 13.05
CA GLY A 71 -3.00 2.99 12.70
C GLY A 71 -2.21 3.88 13.66
N ALA A 72 -2.37 3.68 14.98
CA ALA A 72 -1.62 4.39 16.01
C ALA A 72 -0.11 4.22 15.86
N ALA A 73 0.36 2.98 15.68
CA ALA A 73 1.76 2.65 15.49
C ALA A 73 2.32 3.30 14.22
N MET A 74 1.59 3.21 13.10
CA MET A 74 1.97 3.85 11.84
C MET A 74 1.99 5.38 11.96
N GLY A 75 1.02 6.00 12.63
CA GLY A 75 1.01 7.44 12.91
C GLY A 75 2.21 7.86 13.75
N TYR A 76 2.50 7.10 14.82
CA TYR A 76 3.62 7.36 15.72
C TYR A 76 4.98 7.26 15.01
N LEU A 77 5.14 6.22 14.18
CA LEU A 77 6.35 5.98 13.42
C LEU A 77 6.49 7.01 12.29
N THR A 78 5.40 7.39 11.62
CA THR A 78 5.46 8.31 10.49
C THR A 78 5.32 9.79 10.89
N TYR A 79 5.40 10.12 12.19
CA TYR A 79 5.37 11.50 12.70
C TYR A 79 6.55 12.36 12.21
N ARG A 80 6.31 13.58 11.74
CA ARG A 80 7.34 14.57 11.32
C ARG A 80 7.49 15.62 12.39
N ASP A 81 8.73 15.86 12.82
CA ASP A 81 9.07 17.07 13.54
C ASP A 81 9.10 18.25 12.53
N PRO A 82 8.18 19.22 12.62
CA PRO A 82 8.14 20.37 11.70
C PRO A 82 9.32 21.33 11.89
N SER A 83 9.94 21.30 13.06
CA SER A 83 11.02 22.22 13.50
C SER A 83 12.41 21.73 13.14
N ALA A 84 12.53 20.47 12.70
CA ALA A 84 13.79 19.92 12.25
C ALA A 84 14.10 20.39 10.82
N ASP A 85 14.63 21.60 10.69
CA ASP A 85 15.41 22.05 9.50
C ASP A 85 16.70 21.21 9.31
N ARG A 86 17.01 20.35 10.28
CA ARG A 86 18.12 19.41 10.18
C ARG A 86 17.77 18.28 9.21
N PRO A 87 18.69 17.87 8.33
CA PRO A 87 18.50 16.74 7.42
C PRO A 87 18.05 15.54 8.27
N ALA A 88 16.85 15.03 7.95
CA ALA A 88 16.11 14.03 8.70
C ALA A 88 17.05 13.14 9.51
N SER A 89 17.14 13.39 10.83
CA SER A 89 17.90 12.51 11.70
C SER A 89 17.32 11.13 11.45
N THR A 90 18.23 10.22 11.09
CA THR A 90 17.92 8.82 10.82
C THR A 90 16.93 8.37 11.88
N PHE A 91 15.74 7.96 11.43
CA PHE A 91 14.81 7.15 12.21
C PHE A 91 15.62 6.25 13.15
N PRO A 92 15.18 5.98 14.39
CA PRO A 92 15.65 4.81 15.10
C PRO A 92 15.17 3.57 14.31
N ILE A 93 15.87 3.28 13.22
CA ILE A 93 15.72 2.13 12.32
C ILE A 93 15.49 0.83 13.10
N PRO A 94 16.11 0.58 14.28
CA PRO A 94 15.82 -0.64 15.03
C PRO A 94 14.36 -0.79 15.45
N THR A 95 13.64 0.27 15.86
CA THR A 95 12.33 0.08 16.51
C THR A 95 11.23 -0.35 15.54
N GLY A 96 11.19 0.23 14.34
CA GLY A 96 10.20 -0.17 13.33
C GLY A 96 10.47 -1.56 12.73
N VAL A 97 11.73 -1.91 12.51
CA VAL A 97 12.11 -3.26 12.03
C VAL A 97 11.79 -4.30 13.08
N LEU A 98 12.19 -4.07 14.35
CA LEU A 98 11.91 -5.00 15.45
C LEU A 98 10.42 -5.14 15.69
N GLY A 99 9.65 -4.04 15.67
CA GLY A 99 8.19 -4.09 15.80
C GLY A 99 7.53 -4.86 14.67
N GLY A 100 7.97 -4.64 13.43
CA GLY A 100 7.46 -5.36 12.26
C GLY A 100 7.81 -6.85 12.30
N LEU A 101 9.05 -7.20 12.63
CA LEU A 101 9.49 -8.58 12.84
C LEU A 101 8.74 -9.25 14.00
N ALA A 102 8.51 -8.55 15.10
CA ALA A 102 7.73 -9.06 16.21
C ALA A 102 6.28 -9.37 15.78
N CYS A 103 5.65 -8.51 14.97
CA CYS A 103 4.33 -8.79 14.40
C CYS A 103 4.35 -10.02 13.48
N LEU A 104 5.38 -10.17 12.64
CA LEU A 104 5.54 -11.35 11.76
C LEU A 104 5.79 -12.64 12.56
N VAL A 105 6.59 -12.59 13.62
CA VAL A 105 6.83 -13.73 14.51
C VAL A 105 5.56 -14.07 15.29
N LEU A 106 4.86 -13.07 15.84
CA LEU A 106 3.57 -13.28 16.50
C LEU A 106 2.55 -13.87 15.53
N ALA A 107 2.52 -13.42 14.27
CA ALA A 107 1.69 -14.02 13.24
C ALA A 107 2.06 -15.50 13.03
N ALA A 108 3.35 -15.82 12.87
CA ALA A 108 3.82 -17.19 12.72
C ALA A 108 3.53 -18.08 13.94
N LEU A 109 3.55 -17.54 15.16
CA LEU A 109 3.25 -18.28 16.39
C LEU A 109 1.74 -18.49 16.58
N THR A 110 0.94 -17.46 16.29
CA THR A 110 -0.53 -17.50 16.40
C THR A 110 -1.20 -18.23 15.22
N TRP A 111 -0.42 -18.49 14.16
CA TRP A 111 -0.75 -19.24 12.95
C TRP A 111 -1.66 -20.45 13.18
N SER A 112 -1.33 -21.26 14.19
CA SER A 112 -2.00 -22.54 14.46
C SER A 112 -3.31 -22.44 15.24
N ARG A 113 -3.60 -21.29 15.87
CA ARG A 113 -4.72 -21.13 16.81
C ARG A 113 -5.70 -20.03 16.41
N LEU A 114 -5.24 -19.02 15.66
CA LEU A 114 -5.92 -17.73 15.51
C LEU A 114 -5.84 -17.21 14.07
N HIS A 115 -6.31 -18.01 13.10
CA HIS A 115 -6.23 -17.72 11.66
C HIS A 115 -6.70 -16.31 11.26
N PHE A 116 -7.73 -15.78 11.91
CA PHE A 116 -8.28 -14.45 11.62
C PHE A 116 -7.33 -13.30 11.95
N PHE A 117 -6.46 -13.46 12.94
CA PHE A 117 -5.53 -12.42 13.38
C PHE A 117 -4.23 -12.41 12.57
N THR A 118 -3.93 -13.51 11.89
CA THR A 118 -2.62 -13.70 11.29
C THR A 118 -2.41 -12.82 10.06
N VAL A 119 -3.42 -12.70 9.20
CA VAL A 119 -3.36 -11.82 8.02
C VAL A 119 -3.14 -10.35 8.40
N PRO A 120 -3.93 -9.72 9.28
CA PRO A 120 -3.68 -8.32 9.66
C PRO A 120 -2.35 -8.14 10.38
N LEU A 121 -1.90 -9.09 11.21
CA LEU A 121 -0.56 -9.05 11.81
C LEU A 121 0.56 -9.10 10.76
N ILE A 122 0.42 -9.95 9.74
CA ILE A 122 1.39 -10.02 8.63
C ILE A 122 1.41 -8.69 7.86
N LEU A 123 0.24 -8.13 7.53
CA LEU A 123 0.16 -6.87 6.80
C LEU A 123 0.76 -5.70 7.59
N ILE A 124 0.45 -5.60 8.89
CA ILE A 124 1.04 -4.59 9.78
C ILE A 124 2.55 -4.80 9.88
N GLY A 125 3.00 -6.04 10.12
CA GLY A 125 4.41 -6.37 10.23
C GLY A 125 5.19 -6.02 8.96
N LEU A 126 4.63 -6.39 7.81
CA LEU A 126 5.21 -6.13 6.49
C LEU A 126 5.24 -4.62 6.19
N ALA A 127 4.17 -3.89 6.50
CA ALA A 127 4.12 -2.43 6.34
C ALA A 127 5.16 -1.71 7.21
N MET A 128 5.37 -2.17 8.46
CA MET A 128 6.39 -1.61 9.37
C MET A 128 7.81 -1.89 8.88
N VAL A 129 8.10 -3.13 8.45
CA VAL A 129 9.39 -3.49 7.86
C VAL A 129 9.62 -2.69 6.58
N TRP A 130 8.62 -2.54 5.73
CA TRP A 130 8.74 -1.73 4.52
C TRP A 130 9.00 -0.26 4.81
N ALA A 131 8.21 0.35 5.70
CA ALA A 131 8.35 1.76 6.06
C ALA A 131 9.77 2.10 6.56
N THR A 132 10.46 1.15 7.18
CA THR A 132 11.85 1.32 7.64
C THR A 132 12.89 1.01 6.55
N GLN A 133 12.67 -0.02 5.72
CA GLN A 133 13.63 -0.42 4.69
C GLN A 133 13.56 0.43 3.43
N VAL A 134 12.41 1.02 3.11
CA VAL A 134 12.22 1.84 1.91
C VAL A 134 13.21 2.99 1.83
N HIS A 135 13.60 3.61 2.96
CA HIS A 135 14.64 4.64 2.96
C HIS A 135 16.01 4.13 2.50
N ARG A 136 16.34 2.87 2.80
CA ARG A 136 17.58 2.24 2.36
C ARG A 136 17.54 1.85 0.89
N LEU A 137 16.38 1.53 0.35
CA LEU A 137 16.19 1.21 -1.07
C LEU A 137 16.14 2.49 -1.93
N VAL A 138 15.41 3.50 -1.45
CA VAL A 138 15.11 4.72 -2.20
C VAL A 138 16.28 5.70 -2.24
N ARG A 139 17.09 5.81 -1.17
CA ARG A 139 18.27 6.70 -1.16
C ARG A 139 19.32 6.37 -2.22
N PRO A 140 19.83 5.13 -2.36
CA PRO A 140 20.81 4.82 -3.39
C PRO A 140 20.20 4.98 -4.78
N ALA A 141 18.93 4.61 -4.95
CA ALA A 141 18.23 4.73 -6.21
C ALA A 141 18.07 6.22 -6.63
N GLY A 142 17.70 7.09 -5.70
CA GLY A 142 17.67 8.54 -5.92
C GLY A 142 19.05 9.16 -6.17
N ARG A 143 20.11 8.65 -5.52
CA ARG A 143 21.50 9.07 -5.81
C ARG A 143 21.98 8.63 -7.18
N LEU A 144 21.58 7.44 -7.64
CA LEU A 144 21.89 6.95 -8.98
C LEU A 144 21.19 7.80 -10.05
N LEU A 145 19.91 8.13 -9.85
CA LEU A 145 19.22 9.10 -10.70
C LEU A 145 19.87 10.49 -10.66
N GLY A 146 20.33 10.91 -9.48
CA GLY A 146 21.08 12.16 -9.28
C GLY A 146 22.44 12.20 -9.97
N ARG A 147 22.91 11.08 -10.53
CA ARG A 147 24.13 11.01 -11.37
C ARG A 147 23.82 10.98 -12.85
N SER A 148 22.55 10.88 -13.25
CA SER A 148 22.17 10.88 -14.65
C SER A 148 22.40 12.26 -15.28
N GLY A 149 22.82 12.31 -16.55
CA GLY A 149 22.94 13.58 -17.29
C GLY A 149 21.59 14.17 -17.72
N VAL A 150 20.46 13.53 -17.35
CA VAL A 150 19.12 13.92 -17.78
C VAL A 150 18.45 14.73 -16.67
N ALA A 151 18.15 16.01 -16.94
CA ALA A 151 17.58 16.94 -15.97
C ALA A 151 16.32 16.40 -15.24
N GLY A 152 15.47 15.65 -15.95
CA GLY A 152 14.26 15.07 -15.38
C GLY A 152 14.54 14.01 -14.31
N GLN A 153 15.53 13.15 -14.56
CA GLN A 153 15.96 12.13 -13.62
C GLN A 153 16.70 12.75 -12.42
N LEU A 154 17.49 13.80 -12.63
CA LEU A 154 18.11 14.57 -11.54
C LEU A 154 17.07 15.15 -10.58
N LEU A 155 16.02 15.79 -11.12
CA LEU A 155 14.94 16.38 -10.32
C LEU A 155 14.09 15.30 -9.65
N ALA A 156 13.78 14.20 -10.34
CA ALA A 156 13.09 13.06 -9.75
C ALA A 156 13.89 12.48 -8.57
N GLY A 157 15.20 12.26 -8.76
CA GLY A 157 16.10 11.75 -7.71
C GLY A 157 16.18 12.68 -6.51
N ALA A 158 16.32 13.99 -6.73
CA ALA A 158 16.34 14.99 -5.66
C ALA A 158 15.02 15.01 -4.89
N ARG A 159 13.88 14.99 -5.58
CA ARG A 159 12.54 14.94 -4.96
C ARG A 159 12.30 13.66 -4.17
N ILE A 160 12.69 12.50 -4.72
CA ILE A 160 12.59 11.21 -4.06
C ILE A 160 13.36 11.19 -2.74
N VAL A 161 14.56 11.78 -2.71
CA VAL A 161 15.39 11.88 -1.49
C VAL A 161 14.79 12.87 -0.49
N ALA A 162 14.25 13.99 -0.97
CA ALA A 162 13.59 14.98 -0.14
C ALA A 162 12.27 14.45 0.47
N ASP A 163 11.58 13.56 -0.26
CA ASP A 163 10.25 13.06 0.10
C ASP A 163 10.18 11.53 0.24
N ALA A 164 11.17 10.95 0.91
CA ALA A 164 11.25 9.51 1.11
C ALA A 164 10.09 8.95 1.97
N ARG A 165 9.34 9.79 2.69
CA ARG A 165 8.27 9.36 3.61
C ARG A 165 6.92 9.18 2.91
N SER A 166 6.49 10.10 2.05
CA SER A 166 5.27 9.89 1.24
C SER A 166 5.43 8.62 0.41
N ALA A 167 6.61 8.46 -0.20
CA ALA A 167 7.03 7.26 -0.89
C ALA A 167 6.99 6.01 0.00
N ALA A 168 7.42 6.10 1.27
CA ALA A 168 7.33 5.00 2.23
C ALA A 168 5.88 4.56 2.50
N ARG A 169 4.99 5.52 2.75
CA ARG A 169 3.57 5.25 3.04
C ARG A 169 2.88 4.61 1.83
N MET A 170 3.06 5.21 0.65
CA MET A 170 2.54 4.69 -0.61
C MET A 170 3.08 3.28 -0.89
N GLY A 171 4.40 3.10 -0.79
CA GLY A 171 5.02 1.80 -1.01
C GLY A 171 4.52 0.73 -0.04
N GLY A 172 4.26 1.08 1.23
CA GLY A 172 3.74 0.13 2.22
C GLY A 172 2.33 -0.36 1.88
N LEU A 173 1.45 0.54 1.44
CA LEU A 173 0.11 0.19 0.95
C LEU A 173 0.17 -0.69 -0.29
N LEU A 174 0.97 -0.30 -1.29
CA LEU A 174 1.13 -1.06 -2.53
C LEU A 174 1.72 -2.45 -2.28
N LEU A 175 2.71 -2.55 -1.40
CA LEU A 175 3.30 -3.81 -0.98
C LEU A 175 2.27 -4.74 -0.32
N GLY A 176 1.44 -4.21 0.59
CA GLY A 176 0.37 -4.98 1.22
C GLY A 176 -0.69 -5.44 0.21
N CYS A 177 -1.08 -4.57 -0.72
CA CYS A 177 -2.01 -4.92 -1.80
C CYS A 177 -1.42 -6.02 -2.70
N ALA A 178 -0.18 -5.84 -3.15
CA ALA A 178 0.50 -6.82 -3.99
C ALA A 178 0.73 -8.15 -3.27
N PHE A 179 0.99 -8.12 -1.95
CA PHE A 179 1.05 -9.31 -1.12
C PHE A 179 -0.27 -10.09 -1.20
N LEU A 180 -1.42 -9.43 -1.04
CA LEU A 180 -2.73 -10.08 -1.17
C LEU A 180 -2.99 -10.59 -2.61
N VAL A 181 -2.57 -9.86 -3.64
CA VAL A 181 -2.63 -10.33 -5.03
C VAL A 181 -1.79 -11.60 -5.21
N GLY A 182 -0.57 -11.62 -4.66
CA GLY A 182 0.33 -12.77 -4.73
C GLY A 182 -0.23 -14.01 -4.04
N THR A 183 -0.82 -13.84 -2.85
CA THR A 183 -1.45 -14.96 -2.13
C THR A 183 -2.67 -15.51 -2.89
N LEU A 184 -3.45 -14.63 -3.54
CA LEU A 184 -4.57 -15.01 -4.41
C LEU A 184 -4.11 -15.66 -5.73
N ALA A 185 -2.99 -15.23 -6.29
CA ALA A 185 -2.40 -15.88 -7.45
C ALA A 185 -1.95 -17.30 -7.09
N HIS A 186 -1.34 -17.51 -5.91
CA HIS A 186 -0.96 -18.84 -5.46
C HIS A 186 -2.18 -19.75 -5.25
N THR A 187 -3.26 -19.27 -4.62
CA THR A 187 -4.50 -20.06 -4.49
C THR A 187 -5.06 -20.43 -5.85
N ALA A 188 -5.10 -19.48 -6.80
CA ALA A 188 -5.60 -19.73 -8.15
C ALA A 188 -4.79 -20.79 -8.88
N ILE A 189 -3.46 -20.66 -8.92
CA ILE A 189 -2.56 -21.65 -9.54
C ILE A 189 -2.79 -23.03 -8.93
N PHE A 190 -2.87 -23.12 -7.61
CA PHE A 190 -3.11 -24.40 -6.94
C PHE A 190 -4.46 -25.02 -7.35
N THR A 191 -5.54 -24.24 -7.32
CA THR A 191 -6.87 -24.73 -7.68
C THR A 191 -6.92 -25.23 -9.13
N PHE A 192 -6.35 -24.47 -10.08
CA PHE A 192 -6.34 -24.85 -11.49
C PHE A 192 -5.51 -26.09 -11.79
N VAL A 193 -4.36 -26.26 -11.12
CA VAL A 193 -3.44 -27.37 -11.42
C VAL A 193 -3.88 -28.66 -10.74
N TYR A 194 -4.41 -28.60 -9.51
CA TYR A 194 -4.61 -29.80 -8.68
C TYR A 194 -6.07 -30.20 -8.47
N LYS A 195 -7.03 -29.27 -8.57
CA LYS A 195 -8.45 -29.54 -8.32
C LYS A 195 -9.30 -29.41 -9.58
N GLY A 196 -8.84 -30.00 -10.69
CA GLY A 196 -9.52 -29.98 -12.00
C GLY A 196 -10.93 -30.60 -12.06
N ASP A 197 -11.64 -30.70 -10.94
CA ASP A 197 -13.03 -31.11 -10.84
C ASP A 197 -13.95 -29.94 -11.28
N PRO A 198 -14.62 -30.04 -12.45
CA PRO A 198 -15.36 -28.94 -13.07
C PRO A 198 -16.44 -28.34 -12.17
N ASP A 199 -17.07 -29.17 -11.34
CA ASP A 199 -18.20 -28.77 -10.48
C ASP A 199 -17.77 -27.83 -9.34
N SER A 200 -16.48 -27.84 -8.96
CA SER A 200 -15.94 -26.97 -7.90
C SER A 200 -15.41 -25.63 -8.41
N LEU A 201 -15.17 -25.50 -9.73
CA LEU A 201 -14.55 -24.31 -10.32
C LEU A 201 -15.42 -23.06 -10.17
N GLY A 202 -16.75 -23.19 -10.30
CA GLY A 202 -17.68 -22.06 -10.18
C GLY A 202 -17.57 -21.36 -8.82
N PHE A 203 -17.44 -22.13 -7.74
CA PHE A 203 -17.24 -21.61 -6.38
C PHE A 203 -15.93 -20.83 -6.25
N TYR A 204 -14.83 -21.38 -6.78
CA TYR A 204 -13.52 -20.73 -6.73
C TYR A 204 -13.48 -19.46 -7.59
N PHE A 205 -14.07 -19.48 -8.79
CA PHE A 205 -14.15 -18.30 -9.65
C PHE A 205 -14.94 -17.16 -9.00
N ALA A 206 -16.05 -17.46 -8.32
CA ALA A 206 -16.79 -16.46 -7.58
C ALA A 206 -15.95 -15.84 -6.45
N GLY A 207 -15.22 -16.68 -5.69
CA GLY A 207 -14.29 -16.22 -4.66
C GLY A 207 -13.15 -15.35 -5.20
N PHE A 208 -12.57 -15.73 -6.35
CA PHE A 208 -11.55 -14.93 -7.02
C PHE A 208 -12.10 -13.63 -7.58
N GLY A 209 -13.32 -13.64 -8.16
CA GLY A 209 -13.99 -12.46 -8.68
C GLY A 209 -14.25 -11.42 -7.57
N MET A 210 -14.78 -11.87 -6.43
CA MET A 210 -15.00 -11.01 -5.26
C MET A 210 -13.68 -10.45 -4.70
N SER A 211 -12.65 -11.30 -4.63
CA SER A 211 -11.32 -10.87 -4.17
C SER A 211 -10.68 -9.86 -5.12
N ALA A 212 -10.82 -10.06 -6.42
CA ALA A 212 -10.35 -9.14 -7.45
C ALA A 212 -11.07 -7.79 -7.35
N LEU A 213 -12.39 -7.79 -7.14
CA LEU A 213 -13.16 -6.55 -6.95
C LEU A 213 -12.70 -5.80 -5.69
N GLY A 214 -12.49 -6.51 -4.57
CA GLY A 214 -11.91 -5.94 -3.36
C GLY A 214 -10.54 -5.31 -3.59
N LEU A 215 -9.65 -6.00 -4.31
CA LEU A 215 -8.33 -5.47 -4.68
C LEU A 215 -8.40 -4.24 -5.58
N VAL A 216 -9.34 -4.20 -6.54
CA VAL A 216 -9.57 -3.03 -7.39
C VAL A 216 -10.02 -1.83 -6.53
N LEU A 217 -10.93 -2.05 -5.58
CA LEU A 217 -11.38 -0.99 -4.67
C LEU A 217 -10.24 -0.48 -3.79
N ILE A 218 -9.45 -1.36 -3.18
CA ILE A 218 -8.28 -0.97 -2.39
C ILE A 218 -7.26 -0.22 -3.26
N GLY A 219 -7.01 -0.68 -4.48
CA GLY A 219 -6.15 -0.01 -5.45
C GLY A 219 -6.64 1.39 -5.80
N ALA A 220 -7.95 1.57 -5.98
CA ALA A 220 -8.56 2.88 -6.23
C ALA A 220 -8.41 3.83 -5.03
N ILE A 221 -8.63 3.33 -3.80
CA ILE A 221 -8.42 4.10 -2.56
C ILE A 221 -6.95 4.50 -2.42
N ALA A 222 -6.02 3.58 -2.68
CA ALA A 222 -4.59 3.85 -2.65
C ALA A 222 -4.18 4.90 -3.70
N LEU A 223 -4.75 4.83 -4.91
CA LEU A 223 -4.53 5.82 -5.97
C LEU A 223 -5.08 7.19 -5.58
N ALA A 224 -6.29 7.26 -5.00
CA ALA A 224 -6.87 8.50 -4.53
C ALA A 224 -6.04 9.13 -3.40
N SER A 225 -5.61 8.32 -2.42
CA SER A 225 -4.72 8.77 -1.34
C SER A 225 -3.38 9.27 -1.88
N LEU A 226 -2.86 8.64 -2.93
CA LEU A 226 -1.64 9.08 -3.60
C LEU A 226 -1.84 10.43 -4.29
N ILE A 227 -2.94 10.61 -5.01
CA ILE A 227 -3.25 11.87 -5.70
C ILE A 227 -3.37 13.00 -4.67
N VAL A 228 -4.07 12.78 -3.56
CA VAL A 228 -4.18 13.77 -2.46
C VAL A 228 -2.79 14.08 -1.88
N GLY A 229 -1.98 13.05 -1.61
CA GLY A 229 -0.62 13.26 -1.08
C GLY A 229 0.28 14.04 -2.04
N VAL A 230 0.19 13.79 -3.34
CA VAL A 230 0.92 14.54 -4.36
C VAL A 230 0.38 15.97 -4.48
N ALA A 231 -0.94 16.18 -4.39
CA ALA A 231 -1.55 17.50 -4.41
C ALA A 231 -1.04 18.36 -3.24
N ASP A 232 -1.03 17.81 -2.01
CA ASP A 232 -0.50 18.50 -0.83
C ASP A 232 0.97 18.89 -1.02
N GLN A 233 1.78 17.99 -1.60
CA GLN A 233 3.18 18.29 -1.93
C GLN A 233 3.33 19.41 -2.96
N LEU A 234 2.45 19.45 -3.98
CA LEU A 234 2.46 20.52 -4.97
C LEU A 234 2.11 21.86 -4.33
N VAL A 235 1.20 21.87 -3.35
CA VAL A 235 0.85 23.06 -2.56
C VAL A 235 2.05 23.54 -1.74
N ASP A 236 2.71 22.63 -1.03
CA ASP A 236 3.90 22.95 -0.22
C ASP A 236 5.07 23.45 -1.08
N GLN A 237 5.17 23.00 -2.33
CA GLN A 237 6.25 23.36 -3.26
C GLN A 237 5.89 24.47 -4.24
N ARG A 238 4.77 25.18 -4.07
CA ARG A 238 4.33 26.26 -4.97
C ARG A 238 5.44 27.25 -5.30
N ARG A 239 6.21 27.70 -4.32
CA ARG A 239 7.33 28.64 -4.52
C ARG A 239 8.45 28.06 -5.38
N GLN A 240 8.80 26.78 -5.17
CA GLN A 240 9.83 26.11 -5.97
C GLN A 240 9.34 25.88 -7.41
N LEU A 241 8.08 25.52 -7.58
CA LEU A 241 7.45 25.37 -8.90
C LEU A 241 7.40 26.70 -9.65
N ALA A 242 7.08 27.80 -8.97
CA ALA A 242 7.10 29.15 -9.55
C ALA A 242 8.49 29.52 -10.11
N CYS A 243 9.56 29.23 -9.36
CA CYS A 243 10.92 29.43 -9.83
C CYS A 243 11.25 28.53 -11.04
N LEU A 244 10.80 27.28 -11.05
CA LEU A 244 10.99 26.38 -12.19
C LEU A 244 10.24 26.87 -13.43
N THR A 245 9.00 27.37 -13.28
CA THR A 245 8.25 27.95 -14.39
C THR A 245 8.85 29.26 -14.89
N ALA A 246 9.41 30.09 -13.99
CA ALA A 246 10.14 31.29 -14.38
C ALA A 246 11.40 30.96 -15.20
N MET A 247 12.01 29.78 -14.96
CA MET A 247 13.10 29.23 -15.78
C MET A 247 12.62 28.51 -17.06
N GLY A 248 11.33 28.57 -17.39
CA GLY A 248 10.78 28.01 -18.63
C GLY A 248 10.54 26.50 -18.62
N VAL A 249 10.46 25.85 -17.45
CA VAL A 249 10.18 24.41 -17.36
C VAL A 249 8.73 24.12 -17.74
N ASP A 250 8.53 23.28 -18.76
CA ASP A 250 7.20 22.88 -19.24
C ASP A 250 6.47 21.95 -18.24
N VAL A 251 5.14 22.08 -18.16
CA VAL A 251 4.22 21.21 -17.42
C VAL A 251 4.42 19.74 -17.82
N ARG A 252 4.71 19.48 -19.09
CA ARG A 252 4.94 18.10 -19.59
C ARG A 252 6.13 17.45 -18.90
N PHE A 253 7.19 18.23 -18.66
CA PHE A 253 8.39 17.77 -17.99
C PHE A 253 8.12 17.47 -16.51
N LEU A 254 7.41 18.36 -15.80
CA LEU A 254 6.99 18.11 -14.42
C LEU A 254 6.14 16.85 -14.29
N ARG A 255 5.20 16.63 -15.21
CA ARG A 255 4.39 15.41 -15.25
C ARG A 255 5.24 14.16 -15.44
N GLN A 256 6.27 14.22 -16.29
CA GLN A 256 7.19 13.10 -16.50
C GLN A 256 8.00 12.80 -15.25
N VAL A 257 8.50 13.84 -14.56
CA VAL A 257 9.20 13.70 -13.27
C VAL A 257 8.32 13.02 -12.22
N VAL A 258 7.05 13.44 -12.08
CA VAL A 258 6.11 12.83 -11.12
C VAL A 258 5.81 11.37 -11.49
N ARG A 259 5.61 11.07 -12.77
CA ARG A 259 5.40 9.70 -13.25
C ARG A 259 6.58 8.80 -12.91
N ASP A 260 7.80 9.26 -13.19
CA ASP A 260 9.02 8.48 -12.94
C ASP A 260 9.23 8.27 -11.44
N GLN A 261 8.94 9.29 -10.62
CA GLN A 261 8.96 9.18 -9.16
C GLN A 261 7.99 8.13 -8.63
N ILE A 262 6.73 8.15 -9.08
CA ILE A 262 5.70 7.18 -8.66
C ILE A 262 6.11 5.77 -9.10
N ALA A 263 6.52 5.60 -10.36
CA ALA A 263 6.89 4.29 -10.90
C ALA A 263 8.07 3.69 -10.14
N MET A 264 9.09 4.49 -9.81
CA MET A 264 10.28 4.04 -9.12
C MET A 264 10.04 3.57 -7.69
N VAL A 265 9.02 4.11 -7.02
CA VAL A 265 8.61 3.70 -5.67
C VAL A 265 7.61 2.53 -5.74
N ALA A 266 6.65 2.60 -6.65
CA ALA A 266 5.59 1.60 -6.81
C ALA A 266 6.13 0.25 -7.28
N THR A 267 7.02 0.24 -8.27
CA THR A 267 7.53 -0.98 -8.91
C THR A 267 8.16 -1.95 -7.90
N PRO A 268 9.16 -1.56 -7.09
CA PRO A 268 9.77 -2.49 -6.14
C PRO A 268 8.79 -2.92 -5.04
N ALA A 269 7.90 -2.03 -4.60
CA ALA A 269 6.87 -2.38 -3.61
C ALA A 269 5.92 -3.46 -4.14
N LEU A 270 5.40 -3.28 -5.36
CA LEU A 270 4.50 -4.25 -5.98
C LEU A 270 5.22 -5.58 -6.24
N MET A 271 6.43 -5.55 -6.82
CA MET A 271 7.21 -6.77 -7.11
C MET A 271 7.52 -7.56 -5.84
N ILE A 272 8.04 -6.91 -4.80
CA ILE A 272 8.40 -7.58 -3.53
C ILE A 272 7.13 -8.12 -2.86
N GLY A 273 6.05 -7.33 -2.82
CA GLY A 273 4.78 -7.74 -2.24
C GLY A 273 4.21 -8.96 -2.95
N SER A 274 4.10 -8.91 -4.29
CA SER A 274 3.56 -10.01 -5.08
C SER A 274 4.39 -11.29 -4.97
N CYS A 275 5.73 -11.17 -4.98
CA CYS A 275 6.61 -12.33 -4.80
C CYS A 275 6.47 -12.93 -3.40
N LEU A 276 6.46 -12.11 -2.35
CA LEU A 276 6.25 -12.58 -0.98
C LEU A 276 4.88 -13.26 -0.83
N GLY A 277 3.82 -12.66 -1.37
CA GLY A 277 2.48 -13.23 -1.32
C GLY A 277 2.40 -14.56 -2.05
N LEU A 278 3.02 -14.65 -3.23
CA LEU A 278 3.04 -15.88 -4.01
C LEU A 278 3.84 -16.98 -3.31
N VAL A 279 5.00 -16.66 -2.71
CA VAL A 279 5.84 -17.67 -2.02
C VAL A 279 5.22 -18.13 -0.70
N VAL A 280 4.62 -17.22 0.08
CA VAL A 280 3.97 -17.56 1.35
C VAL A 280 2.68 -18.34 1.11
N GLY A 281 1.90 -17.90 0.11
CA GLY A 281 0.66 -18.54 -0.31
C GLY A 281 -0.43 -18.63 0.76
N PRO A 282 -1.56 -19.28 0.44
CA PRO A 282 -2.64 -19.63 1.36
C PRO A 282 -2.30 -20.81 2.26
N GLY A 283 -1.38 -21.71 1.85
CA GLY A 283 -0.99 -22.88 2.64
C GLY A 283 -0.26 -22.46 3.90
N GLY A 284 0.58 -21.43 3.77
CA GLY A 284 1.12 -20.68 4.89
C GLY A 284 0.09 -19.80 5.60
N LEU A 285 -1.14 -19.61 5.06
CA LEU A 285 -2.20 -18.75 5.61
C LEU A 285 -3.44 -19.45 6.25
N ILE A 286 -3.74 -20.70 5.90
CA ILE A 286 -4.98 -21.39 6.34
C ILE A 286 -4.71 -22.87 6.69
N ARG A 287 -3.45 -23.32 6.67
CA ARG A 287 -3.06 -24.71 7.02
C ARG A 287 -3.80 -25.79 6.23
N PHE A 288 -4.28 -25.47 5.04
CA PHE A 288 -4.63 -26.50 4.07
C PHE A 288 -3.34 -27.23 3.72
N GLN A 289 -3.30 -28.55 3.92
CA GLN A 289 -2.26 -29.43 3.38
C GLN A 289 -2.35 -29.37 1.85
N ILE A 290 -1.69 -28.36 1.32
CA ILE A 290 -1.52 -28.11 -0.09
C ILE A 290 -0.10 -28.55 -0.37
N ASP A 291 0.04 -29.60 -1.18
CA ASP A 291 1.35 -29.93 -1.72
C ASP A 291 1.88 -28.70 -2.47
N PRO A 292 3.15 -28.31 -2.22
CA PRO A 292 3.69 -27.12 -2.86
C PRO A 292 3.61 -27.28 -4.38
N PRO A 293 3.19 -26.22 -5.11
CA PRO A 293 3.14 -26.27 -6.56
C PRO A 293 4.51 -26.64 -7.11
N SER A 294 4.54 -27.43 -8.18
CA SER A 294 5.81 -27.80 -8.79
C SER A 294 6.64 -26.56 -9.16
N VAL A 295 7.97 -26.65 -9.03
CA VAL A 295 8.92 -25.57 -9.29
C VAL A 295 8.66 -24.79 -10.60
N PRO A 296 8.34 -25.42 -11.76
CA PRO A 296 8.09 -24.66 -12.98
C PRO A 296 6.85 -23.76 -12.90
N PHE A 297 5.76 -24.19 -12.24
CA PHE A 297 4.58 -23.35 -12.05
C PHE A 297 4.86 -22.18 -11.11
N LEU A 298 5.64 -22.40 -10.06
CA LEU A 298 6.04 -21.33 -9.15
C LEU A 298 6.95 -20.31 -9.86
N ALA A 299 7.90 -20.77 -10.69
CA ALA A 299 8.75 -19.90 -11.49
C ALA A 299 7.95 -19.09 -12.52
N ALA A 300 7.01 -19.73 -13.22
CA ALA A 300 6.11 -19.05 -14.15
C ALA A 300 5.20 -18.04 -13.43
N GLY A 301 4.66 -18.41 -12.27
CA GLY A 301 3.86 -17.52 -11.43
C GLY A 301 4.65 -16.31 -10.94
N LEU A 302 5.92 -16.49 -10.53
CA LEU A 302 6.82 -15.41 -10.14
C LEU A 302 7.09 -14.48 -11.34
N ALA A 303 7.44 -15.03 -12.49
CA ALA A 303 7.67 -14.23 -13.71
C ALA A 303 6.42 -13.42 -14.10
N GLY A 304 5.24 -14.05 -14.07
CA GLY A 304 3.96 -13.39 -14.31
C GLY A 304 3.67 -12.28 -13.29
N ALA A 305 3.86 -12.55 -12.00
CA ALA A 305 3.67 -11.58 -10.94
C ALA A 305 4.61 -10.36 -11.09
N LEU A 306 5.88 -10.59 -11.44
CA LEU A 306 6.85 -9.51 -11.68
C LEU A 306 6.46 -8.65 -12.89
N LEU A 307 6.06 -9.26 -14.00
CA LEU A 307 5.64 -8.56 -15.21
C LEU A 307 4.35 -7.75 -14.97
N LEU A 308 3.36 -8.35 -14.30
CA LEU A 308 2.12 -7.68 -13.94
C LEU A 308 2.38 -6.52 -12.98
N SER A 309 3.18 -6.74 -11.92
CA SER A 309 3.55 -5.68 -10.96
C SER A 309 4.27 -4.51 -11.64
N TRP A 310 5.15 -4.79 -12.60
CA TRP A 310 5.80 -3.74 -13.40
C TRP A 310 4.80 -3.00 -14.30
N GLY A 311 3.91 -3.72 -14.99
CA GLY A 311 2.85 -3.14 -15.82
C GLY A 311 1.88 -2.26 -15.01
N PHE A 312 1.45 -2.72 -13.85
CA PHE A 312 0.59 -1.95 -12.95
C PHE A 312 1.30 -0.73 -12.36
N ALA A 313 2.57 -0.84 -11.98
CA ALA A 313 3.34 0.31 -11.49
C ALA A 313 3.47 1.38 -12.57
N THR A 314 3.87 0.99 -13.78
CA THR A 314 4.10 1.93 -14.90
C THR A 314 2.80 2.52 -15.44
N GLY A 315 1.75 1.70 -15.55
CA GLY A 315 0.41 2.12 -15.96
C GLY A 315 -0.27 3.01 -14.91
N GLY A 316 -0.19 2.63 -13.63
CA GLY A 316 -0.70 3.42 -12.52
C GLY A 316 -0.01 4.78 -12.40
N ALA A 317 1.32 4.83 -12.59
CA ALA A 317 2.06 6.08 -12.64
C ALA A 317 1.67 6.96 -13.83
N ALA A 318 1.43 6.37 -15.00
CA ALA A 318 0.95 7.10 -16.17
C ALA A 318 -0.46 7.67 -15.95
N LEU A 319 -1.37 6.89 -15.37
CA LEU A 319 -2.73 7.31 -15.03
C LEU A 319 -2.71 8.44 -13.98
N ALA A 320 -1.92 8.30 -12.91
CA ALA A 320 -1.76 9.34 -11.90
C ALA A 320 -1.24 10.64 -12.53
N GLY A 321 -0.21 10.57 -13.38
CA GLY A 321 0.30 11.73 -14.11
C GLY A 321 -0.73 12.37 -15.06
N TYR A 322 -1.64 11.57 -15.62
CA TYR A 322 -2.74 12.08 -16.44
C TYR A 322 -3.80 12.81 -15.59
N LEU A 323 -4.23 12.21 -14.47
CA LEU A 323 -5.22 12.80 -13.57
C LEU A 323 -4.72 14.09 -12.91
N LEU A 324 -3.43 14.14 -12.58
CA LEU A 324 -2.79 15.32 -12.01
C LEU A 324 -2.57 16.47 -13.01
N ARG A 325 -2.85 16.27 -14.31
CA ARG A 325 -2.63 17.30 -15.34
C ARG A 325 -3.34 18.60 -15.02
N ASN A 326 -4.59 18.53 -14.57
CA ASN A 326 -5.40 19.71 -14.29
C ASN A 326 -4.89 20.41 -13.03
N GLN A 327 -4.63 19.65 -11.95
CA GLN A 327 -4.07 20.22 -10.72
C GLN A 327 -2.69 20.86 -10.92
N LEU A 328 -1.83 20.26 -11.75
CA LEU A 328 -0.55 20.86 -12.13
C LEU A 328 -0.74 22.14 -12.93
N ARG A 329 -1.72 22.18 -13.84
CA ARG A 329 -2.02 23.39 -14.60
C ARG A 329 -2.50 24.51 -13.68
N ASP A 330 -3.42 24.19 -12.78
CA ASP A 330 -3.99 25.16 -11.83
C ASP A 330 -2.92 25.66 -10.84
N ALA A 331 -2.04 24.78 -10.37
CA ALA A 331 -0.95 25.17 -9.47
C ALA A 331 0.10 26.07 -10.14
N LEU A 332 0.19 26.04 -11.47
CA LEU A 332 1.11 26.86 -12.27
C LEU A 332 0.44 28.09 -12.87
N ASP A 333 -0.85 28.30 -12.61
CA ASP A 333 -1.56 29.47 -13.11
C ASP A 333 -0.95 30.75 -12.49
N PRO A 334 -0.49 31.72 -13.29
CA PRO A 334 0.11 32.96 -12.80
C PRO A 334 -0.80 33.73 -11.84
N GLU A 335 -2.12 33.56 -11.89
CA GLU A 335 -3.04 34.16 -10.92
C GLU A 335 -2.83 33.60 -9.51
N ASN A 336 -2.63 32.28 -9.40
CA ASN A 336 -2.34 31.62 -8.11
C ASN A 336 -0.94 31.95 -7.58
N LEU A 337 -0.01 32.29 -8.47
CA LEU A 337 1.35 32.72 -8.09
C LEU A 337 1.39 34.15 -7.54
N ARG A 338 0.43 35.01 -7.90
CA ARG A 338 0.35 36.38 -7.37
C ARG A 338 -0.21 36.47 -5.94
N ALA A 339 -0.90 35.42 -5.49
CA ALA A 339 -1.56 35.37 -4.18
C ALA A 339 -0.72 34.70 -3.07
N ALA A 340 0.48 34.19 -3.37
CA ALA A 340 1.33 33.37 -2.49
C ALA A 340 2.65 34.05 -2.09
#